data_AF-A0A9X3J115-F1
#
_entry.id   AF-A0A9X3J115-F1
#
_cell.length_a   1.000
_cell.length_b   1.000
_cell.length_c   1.000
_cell.angle_alpha   90.00
_cell.angle_beta   90.00
_cell.angle_gamma   90.00
#
_symmetry.space_group_name_H-M   'P 1'
#
loop_
_entity.id
_entity.type
_entity.pdbx_description
1 polymer ?
#
loop_
_entity_poly.entity_id
_entity_poly.type
_entity_poly.pdbx_seq_one_letter_code
_entity_poly.pdbx_strand_id
1 'polypeptide(L)'
;MSGVAALLDRLVAQFEGPYDFLRELVQNALDAGSDRAEVALDVHPGESADPDEVVFELRVADAGAGMDEAIIDGGLTRLFASTKADDRTMAGGFGIGFVSVFAWQPDAVVVQTGRAGEAWELTFHADRRFDKRPLSEPLEGTTVTLLRRGRAPERAQIAEAVRDSLWRWCRFCRLELSFEDVAGGEGPELIQDAPAPPGALAAIEPHPDGAIHVAFAVPPEAVLLRRGLVLSQGTAADLLADLQPPPGPTLEHLQVWADSPNLRTTMARDKVVDDPGRAAVLGRIAQAIAGLRERLVERTAEAAGEAGPWTRARHDHYAYLHAHLARERSHLGAGLLGRPVLRDLAGERALSLAQLQALARPLLWAPLAAREAATKRLLAAAAGAGVPVLAAEAGDLEWLGRLVEGTGLTLAELGRGCALIGEAAGEAEALRASVEAGLVGAGAQVRLCVGTGEAGDAPRGGWGSSSDAGRRGCWCRGQVSRWQRRAGGRRRCGSTRASRCCARRRRATRPSRERPAARWRWRSARSWWMLRRRSEWRRRSTRRSGARGEGGS
;
A
#
# COMPACT_ATOMS: atom_id res chain seq x y z
N MET A 1 0.48 9.32 -51.86
CA MET A 1 1.11 9.50 -50.53
C MET A 1 2.45 8.79 -50.55
N SER A 2 3.55 9.46 -50.22
CA SER A 2 4.89 8.84 -50.22
C SER A 2 4.95 7.73 -49.16
N GLY A 3 5.75 6.68 -49.37
CA GLY A 3 5.89 5.59 -48.40
C GLY A 3 6.42 6.03 -47.03
N VAL A 4 7.08 7.20 -46.97
CA VAL A 4 7.58 7.84 -45.74
C VAL A 4 6.44 8.41 -44.91
N ALA A 5 5.45 9.07 -45.53
CA ALA A 5 4.26 9.55 -44.82
C ALA A 5 3.50 8.40 -44.15
N ALA A 6 3.30 7.29 -44.86
CA ALA A 6 2.66 6.09 -44.32
C ALA A 6 3.49 5.37 -43.24
N LEU A 7 4.81 5.50 -43.24
CA LEU A 7 5.67 5.01 -42.16
C LEU A 7 5.51 5.88 -40.91
N LEU A 8 5.55 7.21 -41.06
CA LEU A 8 5.37 8.16 -39.97
C LEU A 8 3.97 8.05 -39.35
N ASP A 9 2.92 7.89 -40.17
CA ASP A 9 1.55 7.66 -39.66
C ASP A 9 1.46 6.37 -38.83
N ARG A 10 2.16 5.31 -39.26
CA ARG A 10 2.25 4.06 -38.48
C ARG A 10 3.06 4.21 -37.19
N LEU A 11 4.01 5.13 -37.13
CA LEU A 11 4.76 5.42 -35.89
C LEU A 11 3.91 6.25 -34.94
N VAL A 12 3.19 7.26 -35.43
CA VAL A 12 2.25 8.06 -34.64
C VAL A 12 1.10 7.21 -34.09
N ALA A 13 0.58 6.28 -34.90
CA ALA A 13 -0.51 5.39 -34.49
C ALA A 13 -0.11 4.33 -33.44
N GLN A 14 1.17 4.22 -33.07
CA GLN A 14 1.63 3.27 -32.04
C GLN A 14 1.44 3.78 -30.61
N PHE A 15 1.21 5.08 -30.41
CA PHE A 15 1.01 5.65 -29.09
C PHE A 15 -0.42 5.44 -28.59
N GLU A 16 -0.58 5.11 -27.30
CA GLU A 16 -1.90 4.85 -26.69
C GLU A 16 -2.75 6.12 -26.60
N GLY A 17 -2.10 7.28 -26.39
CA GLY A 17 -2.76 8.57 -26.28
C GLY A 17 -2.03 9.72 -26.98
N PRO A 18 -2.75 10.76 -27.42
CA PRO A 18 -2.17 11.90 -28.14
C PRO A 18 -1.25 12.79 -27.30
N TYR A 19 -1.13 12.55 -25.99
CA TYR A 19 -0.27 13.29 -25.07
C TYR A 19 0.93 12.46 -24.56
N ASP A 20 1.09 11.22 -25.02
CA ASP A 20 2.21 10.36 -24.60
C ASP A 20 3.56 10.89 -25.11
N PHE A 21 3.57 11.77 -26.12
CA PHE A 21 4.78 12.44 -26.60
C PHE A 21 5.47 13.28 -25.51
N LEU A 22 4.73 13.74 -24.49
CA LEU A 22 5.31 14.50 -23.38
C LEU A 22 6.37 13.70 -22.63
N ARG A 23 6.17 12.38 -22.51
CA ARG A 23 7.17 11.48 -21.95
C ARG A 23 8.46 11.49 -22.78
N GLU A 24 8.35 11.50 -24.11
CA GLU A 24 9.50 11.51 -25.01
C GLU A 24 10.24 12.86 -24.97
N LEU A 25 9.52 13.99 -24.89
CA LEU A 25 10.15 15.31 -24.74
C LEU A 25 10.88 15.44 -23.40
N VAL A 26 10.29 14.96 -22.29
CA VAL A 26 10.96 14.91 -20.98
C VAL A 26 12.18 13.97 -21.02
N GLN A 27 12.09 12.84 -21.72
CA GLN A 27 13.24 11.96 -21.91
C GLN A 27 14.37 12.66 -22.68
N ASN A 28 14.04 13.41 -23.74
CA ASN A 28 15.04 14.18 -24.50
C ASN A 28 15.72 15.22 -23.61
N ALA A 29 14.97 15.93 -22.76
CA ALA A 29 15.54 16.85 -21.78
C ALA A 29 16.53 16.15 -20.82
N LEU A 30 16.15 14.97 -20.31
CA LEU A 30 17.02 14.12 -19.49
C LEU A 30 18.27 13.66 -20.25
N ASP A 31 18.13 13.23 -21.49
CA ASP A 31 19.23 12.77 -22.36
C ASP A 31 20.18 13.93 -22.72
N ALA A 32 19.66 15.16 -22.84
CA ALA A 32 20.43 16.38 -23.03
C ALA A 32 21.15 16.87 -21.76
N GLY A 33 20.93 16.20 -20.63
CA GLY A 33 21.56 16.52 -19.35
C GLY A 33 20.91 17.68 -18.60
N SER A 34 19.67 18.05 -18.95
CA SER A 34 18.93 19.09 -18.22
C SER A 34 18.63 18.64 -16.79
N ASP A 35 18.64 19.60 -15.86
CA ASP A 35 18.20 19.44 -14.47
C ASP A 35 16.75 19.92 -14.24
N ARG A 36 16.20 20.69 -15.19
CA ARG A 36 14.81 21.17 -15.20
C ARG A 36 14.14 21.01 -16.57
N ALA A 37 12.82 20.86 -16.57
CA ALA A 37 12.01 21.12 -17.76
C ALA A 37 10.68 21.76 -17.39
N GLU A 38 10.25 22.67 -18.24
CA GLU A 38 9.04 23.47 -18.04
C GLU A 38 8.05 23.13 -19.14
N VAL A 39 6.84 22.75 -18.76
CA VAL A 39 5.73 22.52 -19.69
C VAL A 39 4.69 23.61 -19.47
N ALA A 40 4.35 24.36 -20.52
CA ALA A 40 3.38 25.44 -20.43
C ALA A 40 2.30 25.26 -21.50
N LEU A 41 1.04 25.44 -21.12
CA LEU A 41 -0.09 25.58 -22.03
C LEU A 41 -0.58 27.03 -21.99
N ASP A 42 -0.56 27.69 -23.14
CA ASP A 42 -1.13 29.02 -23.34
C ASP A 42 -2.21 29.00 -24.42
N VAL A 43 -3.02 30.06 -24.47
CA VAL A 43 -4.12 30.23 -25.40
C VAL A 43 -4.06 31.62 -26.02
N HIS A 44 -3.95 31.66 -27.34
CA HIS A 44 -3.95 32.89 -28.12
C HIS A 44 -5.26 33.04 -28.89
N PRO A 45 -5.76 34.27 -29.11
CA PRO A 45 -6.91 34.50 -29.96
C PRO A 45 -6.66 33.98 -31.38
N GLY A 46 -7.66 33.37 -32.00
CA GLY A 46 -7.62 32.96 -33.39
C GLY A 46 -7.65 34.15 -34.35
N GLU A 47 -7.34 33.88 -35.62
CA GLU A 47 -7.35 34.90 -36.69
C GLU A 47 -8.76 35.12 -37.29
N SER A 48 -9.73 34.27 -36.95
CA SER A 48 -11.07 34.33 -37.53
C SER A 48 -12.00 35.29 -36.77
N ALA A 49 -13.17 35.53 -37.36
CA ALA A 49 -14.23 36.31 -36.73
C ALA A 49 -14.98 35.53 -35.62
N ASP A 50 -14.70 34.23 -35.44
CA ASP A 50 -15.30 33.42 -34.38
C ASP A 50 -14.55 33.70 -33.06
N PRO A 51 -15.19 34.31 -32.05
CA PRO A 51 -14.53 34.63 -30.78
C PRO A 51 -14.16 33.40 -29.96
N ASP A 52 -14.72 32.23 -30.29
CA ASP A 52 -14.36 30.97 -29.64
C ASP A 52 -13.19 30.25 -30.34
N GLU A 53 -12.74 30.72 -31.51
CA GLU A 53 -11.55 30.18 -32.17
C GLU A 53 -10.28 30.67 -31.47
N VAL A 54 -9.41 29.72 -31.13
CA VAL A 54 -8.15 29.99 -30.45
C VAL A 54 -7.02 29.14 -31.03
N VAL A 55 -5.79 29.57 -30.78
CA VAL A 55 -4.58 28.77 -30.99
C VAL A 55 -4.06 28.34 -29.63
N PHE A 56 -3.99 27.04 -29.41
CA PHE A 56 -3.30 26.46 -28.27
C PHE A 56 -1.81 26.43 -28.53
N GLU A 57 -1.02 27.00 -27.62
CA GLU A 57 0.43 26.87 -27.58
C GLU A 57 0.81 25.92 -26.45
N LEU A 58 1.37 24.76 -26.79
CA LEU A 58 1.94 23.82 -25.82
C LEU A 58 3.46 23.82 -25.97
N ARG A 59 4.15 24.35 -24.95
CA ARG A 59 5.58 24.53 -24.92
C ARG A 59 6.23 23.54 -23.96
N VAL A 60 7.34 22.93 -24.37
CA VAL A 60 8.24 22.16 -23.50
C VAL A 60 9.65 22.73 -23.65
N ALA A 61 10.20 23.27 -22.58
CA ALA A 61 11.54 23.87 -22.56
C ALA A 61 12.46 23.12 -21.59
N ASP A 62 13.71 22.91 -21.99
CA ASP A 62 14.78 22.38 -21.17
C ASP A 62 16.05 23.24 -21.27
N ALA A 63 16.91 23.14 -20.25
CA ALA A 63 18.19 23.86 -20.17
C ALA A 63 19.38 22.92 -20.42
N GLY A 64 19.18 21.84 -21.18
CA GLY A 64 20.22 20.87 -21.51
C GLY A 64 21.23 21.41 -22.54
N ALA A 65 22.02 20.50 -23.11
CA ALA A 65 23.09 20.86 -24.04
C ALA A 65 22.64 21.45 -25.38
N GLY A 66 21.36 21.34 -25.74
CA GLY A 66 20.83 21.75 -27.04
C GLY A 66 21.46 21.04 -28.24
N MET A 67 21.25 21.59 -29.43
CA MET A 67 21.74 21.05 -30.70
C MET A 67 22.45 22.13 -31.52
N ASP A 68 23.53 21.73 -32.19
CA ASP A 68 24.19 22.49 -33.26
C ASP A 68 23.64 22.05 -34.64
N GLU A 69 24.09 22.71 -35.71
CA GLU A 69 23.60 22.39 -37.06
C GLU A 69 23.84 20.92 -37.45
N ALA A 70 25.00 20.37 -37.06
CA ALA A 70 25.39 19.01 -37.40
C ALA A 70 24.50 17.96 -36.71
N ILE A 71 24.14 18.18 -35.44
CA ILE A 71 23.20 17.33 -34.70
C ILE A 71 21.80 17.41 -35.31
N ILE A 72 21.36 18.62 -35.69
CA ILE A 72 20.06 18.84 -36.33
C ILE A 72 19.97 18.02 -37.63
N ASP A 73 20.96 18.16 -38.51
CA ASP A 73 20.98 17.53 -39.83
C ASP A 73 21.24 16.01 -39.78
N GLY A 74 22.10 15.58 -38.85
CA GLY A 74 22.45 14.17 -38.68
C GLY A 74 21.38 13.35 -37.93
N GLY A 75 20.60 13.99 -37.07
CA GLY A 75 19.65 13.35 -36.15
C GLY A 75 18.20 13.75 -36.41
N LEU A 76 17.82 14.98 -36.04
CA LEU A 76 16.42 15.42 -35.96
C LEU A 76 15.73 15.43 -37.33
N THR A 77 16.37 16.00 -38.35
CA THR A 77 15.76 16.20 -39.67
C THR A 77 15.95 15.00 -40.62
N ARG A 78 16.85 14.06 -40.28
CA ARG A 78 17.19 12.91 -41.14
C ARG A 78 15.97 12.04 -41.52
N LEU A 79 15.04 11.82 -40.59
CA LEU A 79 13.81 11.07 -40.86
C LEU A 79 12.84 11.84 -41.79
N PHE A 80 12.86 13.17 -41.76
CA PHE A 80 12.02 14.04 -42.57
C PHE A 80 12.63 14.34 -43.95
N ALA A 81 13.95 14.24 -44.08
CA ALA A 81 14.69 14.46 -45.32
C ALA A 81 14.80 13.20 -46.21
N SER A 82 14.59 12.00 -45.67
CA SER A 82 14.70 10.76 -46.46
C SER A 82 13.50 10.59 -47.39
N THR A 83 13.74 10.53 -48.70
CA THR A 83 12.73 10.24 -49.74
C THR A 83 12.55 8.74 -50.02
N LYS A 84 13.37 7.87 -49.40
CA LYS A 84 13.37 6.42 -49.65
C LYS A 84 12.67 5.68 -48.50
N ALA A 85 11.51 5.11 -48.80
CA ALA A 85 10.64 4.41 -47.85
C ALA A 85 11.17 3.08 -47.30
N ASP A 86 12.38 2.65 -47.71
CA ASP A 86 12.85 1.27 -47.52
C ASP A 86 13.98 1.08 -46.50
N ASP A 87 14.47 2.16 -45.88
CA ASP A 87 15.55 2.03 -44.90
C ASP A 87 15.03 1.71 -43.50
N ARG A 88 14.66 0.44 -43.30
CA ARG A 88 14.17 -0.11 -42.02
C ARG A 88 15.23 -0.11 -40.90
N THR A 89 16.50 0.17 -41.22
CA THR A 89 17.58 0.28 -40.22
C THR A 89 17.57 1.63 -39.50
N MET A 90 16.82 2.62 -39.99
CA MET A 90 16.73 3.97 -39.41
C MET A 90 15.85 4.06 -38.15
N ALA A 91 15.20 2.96 -37.73
CA ALA A 91 14.30 2.94 -36.60
C ALA A 91 14.99 2.78 -35.21
N GLY A 92 16.33 2.84 -35.16
CA GLY A 92 17.12 2.41 -34.01
C GLY A 92 17.67 3.49 -33.07
N GLY A 93 17.72 4.76 -33.47
CA GLY A 93 18.33 5.79 -32.63
C GLY A 93 18.22 7.18 -33.23
N PHE A 94 17.68 8.12 -32.46
CA PHE A 94 17.41 9.52 -32.79
C PHE A 94 16.24 9.74 -33.78
N GLY A 95 15.32 10.64 -33.41
CA GLY A 95 14.25 11.16 -34.28
C GLY A 95 12.86 10.53 -34.13
N ILE A 96 12.74 9.22 -33.82
CA ILE A 96 11.39 8.58 -33.72
C ILE A 96 10.58 9.14 -32.54
N GLY A 97 11.23 9.40 -31.40
CA GLY A 97 10.58 10.01 -30.24
C GLY A 97 10.02 11.39 -30.56
N PHE A 98 10.70 12.18 -31.40
CA PHE A 98 10.21 13.51 -31.81
C PHE A 98 8.98 13.42 -32.71
N VAL A 99 8.88 12.43 -33.60
CA VAL A 99 7.70 12.24 -34.47
C VAL A 99 6.40 12.10 -33.66
N SER A 100 6.47 11.63 -32.42
CA SER A 100 5.31 11.47 -31.55
C SER A 100 4.54 12.77 -31.27
N VAL A 101 5.18 13.94 -31.37
CA VAL A 101 4.53 15.26 -31.17
C VAL A 101 3.38 15.49 -32.17
N PHE A 102 3.47 14.88 -33.36
CA PHE A 102 2.42 14.99 -34.37
C PHE A 102 1.16 14.18 -34.03
N ALA A 103 1.17 13.34 -32.99
CA ALA A 103 -0.03 12.67 -32.48
C ALA A 103 -1.07 13.67 -31.95
N TRP A 104 -0.63 14.84 -31.49
CA TRP A 104 -1.50 15.93 -31.04
C TRP A 104 -2.17 16.70 -32.19
N GLN A 105 -1.78 16.40 -33.43
CA GLN A 105 -2.20 17.07 -34.67
C GLN A 105 -1.95 18.60 -34.65
N PRO A 106 -0.72 19.05 -34.39
CA PRO A 106 -0.40 20.47 -34.46
C PRO A 106 -0.45 20.99 -35.91
N ASP A 107 -0.82 22.26 -36.06
CA ASP A 107 -0.68 23.01 -37.30
C ASP A 107 0.79 23.31 -37.60
N ALA A 108 1.58 23.54 -36.55
CA ALA A 108 3.02 23.73 -36.61
C ALA A 108 3.73 23.24 -35.35
N VAL A 109 4.97 22.77 -35.50
CA VAL A 109 5.89 22.47 -34.40
C VAL A 109 7.13 23.33 -34.60
N VAL A 110 7.40 24.22 -33.68
CA VAL A 110 8.58 25.09 -33.67
C VAL A 110 9.59 24.53 -32.68
N VAL A 111 10.81 24.28 -33.12
CA VAL A 111 11.92 23.84 -32.28
C VAL A 111 12.98 24.93 -32.31
N GLN A 112 13.23 25.54 -31.16
CA GLN A 112 14.33 26.48 -30.95
C GLN A 112 15.38 25.80 -30.10
N THR A 113 16.62 25.78 -30.54
CA THR A 113 17.70 25.07 -29.85
C THR A 113 19.02 25.80 -30.05
N GLY A 114 19.91 25.69 -29.08
CA GLY A 114 21.24 26.26 -29.23
C GLY A 114 22.30 25.56 -28.41
N ARG A 115 23.52 25.56 -28.97
CA ARG A 115 24.69 24.85 -28.46
C ARG A 115 25.95 25.53 -28.96
N ALA A 116 26.92 25.70 -28.07
CA ALA A 116 28.26 26.19 -28.40
C ALA A 116 28.27 27.54 -29.17
N GLY A 117 27.31 28.43 -28.88
CA GLY A 117 27.20 29.75 -29.52
C GLY A 117 26.41 29.76 -30.84
N GLU A 118 25.96 28.61 -31.32
CA GLU A 118 25.00 28.50 -32.41
C GLU A 118 23.57 28.42 -31.85
N ALA A 119 22.62 29.04 -32.54
CA ALA A 119 21.21 28.94 -32.24
C ALA A 119 20.42 28.77 -33.54
N TRP A 120 19.43 27.89 -33.51
CA TRP A 120 18.67 27.46 -34.68
C TRP A 120 17.18 27.38 -34.35
N GLU A 121 16.36 27.70 -35.34
CA GLU A 121 14.93 27.44 -35.34
C GLU A 121 14.55 26.51 -36.47
N LEU A 122 13.75 25.51 -36.15
CA LEU A 122 13.10 24.63 -37.09
C LEU A 122 11.59 24.79 -36.97
N THR A 123 10.91 24.99 -38.09
CA THR A 123 9.45 25.02 -38.14
C THR A 123 8.98 23.85 -38.98
N PHE A 124 8.37 22.85 -38.33
CA PHE A 124 7.71 21.74 -39.00
C PHE A 124 6.24 22.08 -39.20
N HIS A 125 5.75 21.95 -40.43
CA HIS A 125 4.35 22.19 -40.79
C HIS A 125 3.49 20.94 -40.55
N ALA A 126 2.17 21.08 -40.62
CA ALA A 126 1.22 19.96 -40.47
C ALA A 126 1.51 18.77 -41.42
N ASP A 127 2.05 19.03 -42.61
CA ASP A 127 2.45 18.01 -43.58
C ASP A 127 3.86 17.45 -43.37
N ARG A 128 4.51 17.85 -42.26
CA ARG A 128 5.84 17.44 -41.79
C ARG A 128 6.99 17.91 -42.66
N ARG A 129 6.75 18.80 -43.65
CA ARG A 129 7.83 19.59 -44.24
C ARG A 129 8.38 20.54 -43.19
N PHE A 130 9.65 20.92 -43.31
CA PHE A 130 10.26 21.82 -42.35
C PHE A 130 11.12 22.89 -43.01
N ASP A 131 11.17 24.05 -42.35
CA ASP A 131 12.12 25.12 -42.62
C ASP A 131 13.15 25.15 -41.49
N LYS A 132 14.42 25.45 -41.82
CA LYS A 132 15.52 25.59 -40.86
C LYS A 132 16.17 26.95 -41.06
N ARG A 133 16.33 27.73 -39.99
CA ARG A 133 17.01 29.05 -40.03
C ARG A 133 17.90 29.27 -38.81
N PRO A 134 19.05 29.94 -38.95
CA PRO A 134 19.83 30.37 -37.81
C PRO A 134 19.11 31.50 -37.06
N LEU A 135 19.28 31.54 -35.74
CA LEU A 135 18.82 32.62 -34.88
C LEU A 135 19.99 33.56 -34.57
N SER A 136 19.72 34.86 -34.54
CA SER A 136 20.72 35.88 -34.19
C SER A 136 20.94 36.00 -32.69
N GLU A 137 19.93 35.66 -31.89
CA GLU A 137 20.02 35.67 -30.44
C GLU A 137 20.51 34.32 -29.93
N PRO A 138 21.50 34.31 -29.02
CA PRO A 138 22.00 33.07 -28.45
C PRO A 138 20.90 32.39 -27.61
N LEU A 139 20.80 31.08 -27.74
CA LEU A 139 19.88 30.24 -26.98
C LEU A 139 20.66 29.08 -26.38
N GLU A 140 20.32 28.68 -25.16
CA GLU A 140 20.82 27.47 -24.52
C GLU A 140 19.68 26.49 -24.32
N GLY A 141 19.95 25.19 -24.46
CA GLY A 141 18.95 24.15 -24.34
C GLY A 141 18.05 24.04 -25.56
N THR A 142 16.83 23.54 -25.34
CA THR A 142 15.84 23.32 -26.40
C THR A 142 14.46 23.71 -25.93
N THR A 143 13.71 24.41 -26.77
CA THR A 143 12.29 24.68 -26.61
C THR A 143 11.54 24.09 -27.79
N VAL A 144 10.55 23.25 -27.50
CA VAL A 144 9.62 22.68 -28.48
C VAL A 144 8.24 23.27 -28.24
N THR A 145 7.71 23.97 -29.23
CA THR A 145 6.41 24.64 -29.18
C THR A 145 5.48 24.01 -30.21
N LEU A 146 4.34 23.48 -29.76
CA LEU A 146 3.31 22.94 -30.63
C LEU A 146 2.17 23.95 -30.71
N LEU A 147 1.78 24.31 -31.93
CA LEU A 147 0.67 25.22 -32.20
C LEU A 147 -0.49 24.44 -32.81
N ARG A 148 -1.69 24.56 -32.22
CA ARG A 148 -2.88 23.88 -32.73
C ARG A 148 -4.12 24.76 -32.60
N ARG A 149 -4.81 25.00 -33.72
CA ARG A 149 -6.13 25.62 -33.68
C ARG A 149 -7.16 24.72 -32.98
N GLY A 150 -8.07 25.35 -32.27
CA GLY A 150 -9.20 24.67 -31.64
C GLY A 150 -10.19 25.67 -31.08
N ARG A 151 -10.98 25.23 -30.09
CA ARG A 151 -12.01 26.08 -29.47
C ARG A 151 -11.71 26.38 -28.02
N ALA A 152 -11.96 27.61 -27.57
CA ALA A 152 -11.68 28.06 -26.21
C ALA A 152 -12.21 27.11 -25.10
N PRO A 153 -13.40 26.48 -25.21
CA PRO A 153 -13.88 25.52 -24.22
C PRO A 153 -13.05 24.23 -24.08
N GLU A 154 -12.24 23.87 -25.08
CA GLU A 154 -11.39 22.67 -25.06
C GLU A 154 -10.19 22.80 -24.11
N ARG A 155 -9.81 24.04 -23.77
CA ARG A 155 -8.63 24.37 -22.95
C ARG A 155 -8.52 23.52 -21.68
N ALA A 156 -9.60 23.47 -20.89
CA ALA A 156 -9.60 22.78 -19.61
C ALA A 156 -9.33 21.27 -19.76
N GLN A 157 -9.88 20.66 -20.81
CA GLN A 157 -9.66 19.25 -21.11
C GLN A 157 -8.22 19.00 -21.58
N ILE A 158 -7.65 19.89 -22.38
CA ILE A 158 -6.25 19.81 -22.83
C ILE A 158 -5.30 19.94 -21.63
N ALA A 159 -5.53 20.95 -20.77
CA ALA A 159 -4.72 21.17 -19.58
C ALA A 159 -4.76 19.96 -18.62
N GLU A 160 -5.94 19.37 -18.40
CA GLU A 160 -6.08 18.15 -17.60
C GLU A 160 -5.35 16.97 -18.25
N ALA A 161 -5.46 16.79 -19.57
CA ALA A 161 -4.78 15.69 -20.27
C ALA A 161 -3.25 15.82 -20.28
N VAL A 162 -2.72 17.04 -20.44
CA VAL A 162 -1.27 17.31 -20.33
C VAL A 162 -0.80 17.00 -18.91
N ARG A 163 -1.49 17.51 -17.90
CA ARG A 163 -1.19 17.26 -16.48
C ARG A 163 -1.20 15.77 -16.17
N ASP A 164 -2.24 15.06 -16.57
CA ASP A 164 -2.41 13.63 -16.34
C ASP A 164 -1.31 12.80 -17.03
N SER A 165 -0.90 13.18 -18.25
CA SER A 165 0.20 12.52 -18.96
C SER A 165 1.53 12.69 -18.21
N LEU A 166 1.86 13.92 -17.79
CA LEU A 166 3.08 14.19 -17.03
C LEU A 166 3.08 13.46 -15.68
N TRP A 167 1.96 13.47 -14.94
CA TRP A 167 1.84 12.71 -13.70
C TRP A 167 1.94 11.20 -13.93
N ARG A 168 1.34 10.68 -14.99
CA ARG A 168 1.37 9.24 -15.31
C ARG A 168 2.79 8.78 -15.62
N TRP A 169 3.54 9.55 -16.41
CA TRP A 169 4.79 9.08 -16.99
C TRP A 169 6.06 9.64 -16.33
N CYS A 170 6.01 10.85 -15.78
CA CYS A 170 7.21 11.61 -15.44
C CYS A 170 7.32 11.96 -13.95
N ARG A 171 6.32 11.64 -13.10
CA ARG A 171 6.32 12.03 -11.68
C ARG A 171 7.51 11.51 -10.85
N PHE A 172 8.23 10.48 -11.28
CA PHE A 172 9.42 9.97 -10.57
C PHE A 172 10.74 10.42 -11.21
N CYS A 173 10.69 11.30 -12.22
CA CYS A 173 11.88 11.87 -12.82
C CYS A 173 12.70 12.64 -11.77
N ARG A 174 14.03 12.60 -11.93
CA ARG A 174 14.95 13.41 -11.12
C ARG A 174 15.01 14.88 -11.57
N LEU A 175 14.54 15.13 -12.78
CA LEU A 175 14.36 16.44 -13.38
C LEU A 175 13.34 17.25 -12.56
N GLU A 176 13.63 18.53 -12.29
CA GLU A 176 12.62 19.46 -11.81
C GLU A 176 11.64 19.76 -12.94
N LEU A 177 10.53 19.01 -12.98
CA LEU A 177 9.53 19.09 -14.03
C LEU A 177 8.32 19.88 -13.53
N SER A 178 7.98 20.97 -14.23
CA SER A 178 6.79 21.78 -13.91
C SER A 178 5.76 21.77 -15.04
N PHE A 179 4.50 21.96 -14.68
CA PHE A 179 3.41 22.22 -15.61
C PHE A 179 2.64 23.48 -15.21
N GLU A 180 2.47 24.41 -16.15
CA GLU A 180 1.66 25.61 -16.01
C GLU A 180 0.56 25.68 -17.08
N ASP A 181 -0.66 25.95 -16.63
CA ASP A 181 -1.79 26.34 -17.49
C ASP A 181 -1.93 27.86 -17.37
N VAL A 182 -1.25 28.59 -18.26
CA VAL A 182 -1.01 30.05 -18.15
C VAL A 182 -2.34 30.80 -18.11
N ALA A 183 -3.24 30.46 -19.03
CA ALA A 183 -4.59 31.02 -19.09
C ALA A 183 -5.49 30.59 -17.91
N GLY A 184 -5.11 29.54 -17.16
CA GLY A 184 -5.79 29.07 -15.96
C GLY A 184 -5.49 29.89 -14.70
N GLY A 185 -4.38 30.63 -14.68
CA GLY A 185 -3.99 31.51 -13.57
C GLY A 185 -3.54 30.79 -12.28
N GLU A 186 -3.53 29.46 -12.28
CA GLU A 186 -2.87 28.65 -11.27
C GLU A 186 -1.42 28.48 -11.73
N GLY A 187 -0.48 29.25 -11.16
CA GLY A 187 0.94 29.19 -11.53
C GLY A 187 1.55 27.78 -11.46
N PRO A 188 2.83 27.61 -11.81
CA PRO A 188 3.40 26.30 -12.14
C PRO A 188 3.25 25.26 -11.01
N GLU A 189 2.75 24.08 -11.37
CA GLU A 189 2.72 22.88 -10.52
C GLU A 189 3.99 22.05 -10.75
N LEU A 190 4.67 21.66 -9.67
CA LEU A 190 5.75 20.69 -9.73
C LEU A 190 5.19 19.26 -9.88
N ILE A 191 5.58 18.57 -10.96
CA ILE A 191 5.22 17.18 -11.26
C ILE A 191 6.25 16.26 -10.60
N GLN A 192 6.05 15.96 -9.32
CA GLN A 192 6.98 15.13 -8.56
C GLN A 192 6.28 14.24 -7.53
N ASP A 193 6.75 13.01 -7.43
CA ASP A 193 6.35 12.01 -6.45
C ASP A 193 7.58 11.22 -5.95
N ALA A 194 7.45 10.58 -4.80
CA ALA A 194 8.52 9.79 -4.20
C ALA A 194 8.20 8.29 -4.24
N PRO A 195 9.21 7.43 -4.47
CA PRO A 195 9.06 6.00 -4.23
C PRO A 195 8.75 5.72 -2.75
N ALA A 196 7.85 4.77 -2.50
CA ALA A 196 7.39 4.31 -1.19
C ALA A 196 6.58 5.30 -0.31
N PRO A 197 5.46 4.84 0.28
CA PRO A 197 4.69 5.67 1.19
C PRO A 197 5.43 5.91 2.52
N PRO A 198 5.32 7.11 3.12
CA PRO A 198 5.93 7.40 4.42
C PRO A 198 5.50 6.41 5.50
N GLY A 199 6.47 5.87 6.24
CA GLY A 199 6.23 4.99 7.39
C GLY A 199 6.00 3.51 7.05
N ALA A 200 5.98 3.12 5.77
CA ALA A 200 5.97 1.71 5.41
C ALA A 200 7.33 1.05 5.73
N LEU A 201 7.28 -0.24 6.07
CA LEU A 201 8.50 -1.04 6.18
C LEU A 201 9.08 -1.23 4.76
N ALA A 202 10.23 -0.66 4.52
CA ALA A 202 10.85 -0.60 3.21
C ALA A 202 12.32 -1.06 3.21
N ALA A 203 12.76 -1.48 2.04
CA ALA A 203 14.12 -1.83 1.70
C ALA A 203 14.50 -1.10 0.42
N ILE A 204 15.72 -0.57 0.38
CA ILE A 204 16.28 0.10 -0.78
C ILE A 204 17.55 -0.63 -1.18
N GLU A 205 17.60 -1.09 -2.42
CA GLU A 205 18.80 -1.63 -3.04
C GLU A 205 19.31 -0.61 -4.06
N PRO A 206 20.29 0.23 -3.67
CA PRO A 206 20.86 1.21 -4.58
C PRO A 206 21.77 0.52 -5.62
N HIS A 207 21.85 1.10 -6.82
CA HIS A 207 22.85 0.74 -7.81
C HIS A 207 23.32 1.98 -8.58
N PRO A 208 24.42 1.93 -9.36
CA PRO A 208 25.04 3.12 -9.94
C PRO A 208 24.06 4.03 -10.70
N ASP A 209 23.15 3.42 -11.46
CA ASP A 209 22.24 4.15 -12.35
C ASP A 209 20.77 4.19 -11.88
N GLY A 210 20.49 3.95 -10.60
CA GLY A 210 19.10 3.82 -10.12
C GLY A 210 18.97 3.17 -8.75
N ALA A 211 17.75 2.76 -8.41
CA ALA A 211 17.46 2.10 -7.15
C ALA A 211 16.22 1.21 -7.27
N ILE A 212 16.22 0.12 -6.51
CA ILE A 212 15.06 -0.73 -6.33
C ILE A 212 14.53 -0.50 -4.91
N HIS A 213 13.32 0.03 -4.83
CA HIS A 213 12.58 0.23 -3.59
C HIS A 213 11.52 -0.85 -3.49
N VAL A 214 11.54 -1.61 -2.41
CA VAL A 214 10.49 -2.57 -2.08
C VAL A 214 9.94 -2.27 -0.70
N ALA A 215 8.63 -2.34 -0.54
CA ALA A 215 7.96 -2.06 0.73
C ALA A 215 6.79 -3.00 0.96
N PHE A 216 6.54 -3.37 2.21
CA PHE A 216 5.30 -4.04 2.58
C PHE A 216 4.20 -3.01 2.80
N ALA A 217 3.25 -2.95 1.87
CA ALA A 217 2.18 -1.95 1.83
C ALA A 217 0.98 -2.43 1.00
N VAL A 218 -0.19 -1.83 1.27
CA VAL A 218 -1.47 -2.16 0.60
C VAL A 218 -2.10 -0.85 0.11
N PRO A 219 -2.63 -0.77 -1.13
CA PRO A 219 -2.73 -1.86 -2.11
C PRO A 219 -1.37 -2.26 -2.72
N PRO A 220 -1.19 -3.54 -3.11
CA PRO A 220 0.03 -3.98 -3.78
C PRO A 220 0.15 -3.35 -5.16
N GLU A 221 1.36 -2.93 -5.52
CA GLU A 221 1.64 -2.20 -6.76
C GLU A 221 3.09 -2.43 -7.20
N ALA A 222 3.33 -2.44 -8.50
CA ALA A 222 4.68 -2.39 -9.03
C ALA A 222 4.78 -1.29 -10.10
N VAL A 223 5.91 -0.61 -10.10
CA VAL A 223 6.27 0.41 -11.07
C VAL A 223 7.68 0.10 -11.57
N LEU A 224 7.80 -0.11 -12.88
CA LEU A 224 9.08 -0.29 -13.56
C LEU A 224 9.46 1.03 -14.21
N LEU A 225 10.66 1.51 -13.90
CA LEU A 225 11.15 2.84 -14.23
C LEU A 225 12.48 2.76 -14.99
N ARG A 226 12.76 3.79 -15.78
CA ARG A 226 14.11 4.05 -16.28
C ARG A 226 14.41 5.55 -16.21
N ARG A 227 15.41 5.92 -15.41
CA ARG A 227 15.75 7.32 -15.11
C ARG A 227 14.56 8.09 -14.53
N GLY A 228 13.70 7.40 -13.77
CA GLY A 228 12.46 7.95 -13.22
C GLY A 228 11.26 8.01 -14.18
N LEU A 229 11.43 7.71 -15.46
CA LEU A 229 10.30 7.60 -16.41
C LEU A 229 9.57 6.28 -16.22
N VAL A 230 8.24 6.32 -16.12
CA VAL A 230 7.41 5.13 -15.98
C VAL A 230 7.39 4.35 -17.29
N LEU A 231 7.83 3.09 -17.23
CA LEU A 231 7.76 2.15 -18.35
C LEU A 231 6.51 1.27 -18.25
N SER A 232 6.16 0.85 -17.04
CA SER A 232 4.97 0.06 -16.76
C SER A 232 4.54 0.23 -15.31
N GLN A 233 3.24 0.19 -15.07
CA GLN A 233 2.64 0.29 -13.73
C GLN A 233 1.42 -0.63 -13.65
N GLY A 234 1.30 -1.37 -12.56
CA GLY A 234 0.22 -2.34 -12.40
C GLY A 234 0.24 -2.98 -11.02
N THR A 235 -0.57 -4.03 -10.84
CA THR A 235 -0.49 -4.80 -9.60
C THR A 235 0.86 -5.50 -9.51
N ALA A 236 1.35 -5.73 -8.29
CA ALA A 236 2.58 -6.48 -8.10
C ALA A 236 2.47 -7.91 -8.68
N ALA A 237 1.27 -8.51 -8.61
CA ALA A 237 0.98 -9.82 -9.19
C ALA A 237 1.21 -9.86 -10.71
N ASP A 238 0.75 -8.84 -11.44
CA ASP A 238 0.81 -8.82 -12.91
C ASP A 238 2.24 -8.58 -13.42
N LEU A 239 2.95 -7.62 -12.81
CA LEU A 239 4.27 -7.21 -13.32
C LEU A 239 5.43 -8.09 -12.83
N LEU A 240 5.24 -8.78 -11.70
CA LEU A 240 6.28 -9.56 -11.02
C LEU A 240 5.96 -11.07 -10.97
N ALA A 241 5.06 -11.54 -11.86
CA ALA A 241 4.69 -12.95 -11.95
C ALA A 241 5.89 -13.88 -12.18
N ASP A 242 6.91 -13.40 -12.90
CA ASP A 242 8.09 -14.16 -13.31
C ASP A 242 9.20 -14.21 -12.23
N LEU A 243 8.99 -13.61 -11.05
CA LEU A 243 9.98 -13.60 -9.97
C LEU A 243 10.38 -15.02 -9.55
N GLN A 244 11.68 -15.22 -9.35
CA GLN A 244 12.25 -16.46 -8.83
C GLN A 244 13.03 -16.20 -7.53
N PRO A 245 12.78 -16.96 -6.45
CA PRO A 245 11.73 -17.99 -6.33
C PRO A 245 10.31 -17.40 -6.37
N PRO A 246 9.26 -18.22 -6.64
CA PRO A 246 7.90 -17.73 -6.73
C PRO A 246 7.48 -16.95 -5.46
N PRO A 247 7.01 -15.71 -5.60
CA PRO A 247 6.78 -14.82 -4.46
C PRO A 247 5.53 -15.18 -3.65
N GLY A 248 4.58 -15.92 -4.21
CA GLY A 248 3.37 -16.37 -3.49
C GLY A 248 2.60 -15.22 -2.85
N PRO A 249 2.23 -15.29 -1.55
CA PRO A 249 1.40 -14.28 -0.88
C PRO A 249 2.07 -12.91 -0.76
N THR A 250 3.39 -12.82 -0.95
CA THR A 250 4.15 -11.56 -0.90
C THR A 250 3.57 -10.52 -1.86
N LEU A 251 3.17 -10.92 -3.08
CA LEU A 251 2.62 -9.99 -4.08
C LEU A 251 1.28 -9.36 -3.68
N GLU A 252 0.60 -9.86 -2.64
CA GLU A 252 -0.66 -9.30 -2.16
C GLU A 252 -0.49 -8.06 -1.28
N HIS A 253 0.73 -7.77 -0.83
CA HIS A 253 1.05 -6.67 0.07
C HIS A 253 2.44 -6.09 -0.19
N LEU A 254 2.91 -6.19 -1.43
CA LEU A 254 4.18 -5.66 -1.87
C LEU A 254 3.97 -4.44 -2.75
N GLN A 255 4.72 -3.39 -2.46
CA GLN A 255 4.91 -2.26 -3.36
C GLN A 255 6.35 -2.25 -3.87
N VAL A 256 6.53 -2.09 -5.18
CA VAL A 256 7.85 -2.07 -5.84
C VAL A 256 7.98 -0.86 -6.75
N TRP A 257 9.11 -0.15 -6.64
CA TRP A 257 9.59 0.81 -7.62
C TRP A 257 10.99 0.40 -8.04
N ALA A 258 11.14 -0.05 -9.28
CA ALA A 258 12.42 -0.52 -9.80
C ALA A 258 12.88 0.40 -10.93
N ASP A 259 13.83 1.29 -10.61
CA ASP A 259 14.47 2.16 -11.61
C ASP A 259 15.79 1.57 -12.06
N SER A 260 15.89 1.19 -13.33
CA SER A 260 17.09 0.54 -13.87
C SER A 260 17.34 0.87 -15.35
N PRO A 261 18.60 1.15 -15.75
CA PRO A 261 18.96 1.34 -17.16
C PRO A 261 18.83 0.07 -17.99
N ASN A 262 18.77 -1.10 -17.33
CA ASN A 262 18.62 -2.40 -17.98
C ASN A 262 17.19 -2.66 -18.47
N LEU A 263 16.22 -1.87 -18.01
CA LEU A 263 14.85 -1.98 -18.48
C LEU A 263 14.69 -1.30 -19.84
N ARG A 264 14.06 -2.01 -20.77
CA ARG A 264 13.77 -1.52 -22.12
C ARG A 264 12.30 -1.67 -22.41
N THR A 265 11.78 -0.83 -23.28
CA THR A 265 10.40 -0.94 -23.76
C THR A 265 10.37 -1.34 -25.23
N THR A 266 9.24 -1.88 -25.64
CA THR A 266 8.87 -2.08 -27.06
C THR A 266 8.97 -0.76 -27.82
N MET A 267 8.95 -0.82 -29.16
CA MET A 267 8.92 0.39 -30.00
C MET A 267 7.70 1.27 -29.69
N ALA A 268 6.54 0.65 -29.42
CA ALA A 268 5.30 1.35 -29.05
C ALA A 268 5.31 1.88 -27.60
N ARG A 269 6.37 1.63 -26.83
CA ARG A 269 6.54 2.08 -25.44
C ARG A 269 5.45 1.59 -24.46
N ASP A 270 4.63 0.63 -24.87
CA ASP A 270 3.48 0.09 -24.15
C ASP A 270 3.84 -1.01 -23.16
N LYS A 271 4.99 -1.68 -23.36
CA LYS A 271 5.43 -2.82 -22.54
C LYS A 271 6.93 -2.82 -22.33
N VAL A 272 7.35 -3.34 -21.18
CA VAL A 272 8.74 -3.69 -20.91
C VAL A 272 9.09 -4.96 -21.69
N VAL A 273 10.22 -4.93 -22.39
CA VAL A 273 10.70 -6.08 -23.17
C VAL A 273 11.12 -7.19 -22.22
N ASP A 274 10.71 -8.42 -22.54
CA ASP A 274 11.20 -9.59 -21.83
C ASP A 274 12.58 -9.99 -22.36
N ASP A 275 13.63 -9.53 -21.68
CA ASP A 275 15.02 -9.71 -22.07
C ASP A 275 15.91 -10.01 -20.84
N PRO A 276 17.21 -10.34 -21.03
CA PRO A 276 18.12 -10.58 -19.91
C PRO A 276 18.26 -9.39 -18.94
N GLY A 277 18.02 -8.16 -19.41
CA GLY A 277 18.04 -6.96 -18.57
C GLY A 277 16.86 -6.95 -17.60
N ARG A 278 15.65 -7.24 -18.07
CA ARG A 278 14.46 -7.44 -17.21
C ARG A 278 14.69 -8.57 -16.20
N ALA A 279 15.21 -9.70 -16.65
CA ALA A 279 15.51 -10.83 -15.77
C ALA A 279 16.50 -10.47 -14.64
N ALA A 280 17.55 -9.70 -14.96
CA ALA A 280 18.50 -9.21 -13.96
C ALA A 280 17.85 -8.27 -12.93
N VAL A 281 16.94 -7.39 -13.36
CA VAL A 281 16.18 -6.50 -12.47
C VAL A 281 15.25 -7.29 -11.56
N LEU A 282 14.54 -8.29 -12.10
CA LEU A 282 13.70 -9.19 -11.31
C LEU A 282 14.53 -9.95 -10.26
N GLY A 283 15.74 -10.41 -10.60
CA GLY A 283 16.66 -11.03 -9.65
C GLY A 283 17.04 -10.10 -8.49
N ARG A 284 17.28 -8.81 -8.75
CA ARG A 284 17.53 -7.81 -7.70
C ARG A 284 16.28 -7.50 -6.87
N ILE A 285 15.10 -7.41 -7.48
CA ILE A 285 13.84 -7.28 -6.74
C ILE A 285 13.68 -8.46 -5.76
N ALA A 286 13.99 -9.69 -6.17
CA ALA A 286 13.96 -10.85 -5.29
C ALA A 286 14.96 -10.74 -4.11
N GLN A 287 16.17 -10.23 -4.36
CA GLN A 287 17.16 -9.96 -3.31
C GLN A 287 16.68 -8.88 -2.33
N ALA A 288 16.14 -7.78 -2.85
CA ALA A 288 15.56 -6.72 -2.03
C ALA A 288 14.40 -7.22 -1.17
N ILE A 289 13.53 -8.10 -1.69
CA ILE A 289 12.44 -8.75 -0.94
C ILE A 289 13.00 -9.63 0.18
N ALA A 290 14.07 -10.39 -0.08
CA ALA A 290 14.72 -11.20 0.96
C ALA A 290 15.23 -10.31 2.11
N GLY A 291 15.94 -9.22 1.80
CA GLY A 291 16.38 -8.26 2.81
C GLY A 291 15.21 -7.52 3.50
N LEU A 292 14.07 -7.33 2.82
CA LEU A 292 12.86 -6.76 3.42
C LEU A 292 12.25 -7.71 4.48
N ARG A 293 12.27 -9.01 4.22
CA ARG A 293 11.80 -10.04 5.18
C ARG A 293 12.66 -10.10 6.43
N GLU A 294 13.98 -10.01 6.29
CA GLU A 294 14.90 -9.95 7.42
C GLU A 294 14.60 -8.73 8.29
N ARG A 295 14.49 -7.55 7.66
CA ARG A 295 14.08 -6.31 8.33
C ARG A 295 12.73 -6.42 9.02
N LEU A 296 11.75 -7.11 8.42
CA LEU A 296 10.45 -7.33 9.04
C LEU A 296 10.58 -8.09 10.37
N VAL A 297 11.37 -9.16 10.39
CA VAL A 297 11.61 -9.95 11.60
C VAL A 297 12.34 -9.12 12.66
N GLU A 298 13.37 -8.38 12.27
CA GLU A 298 14.14 -7.50 13.17
C GLU A 298 13.27 -6.42 13.78
N ARG A 299 12.54 -5.67 12.96
CA ARG A 299 11.65 -4.59 13.42
C ARG A 299 10.52 -5.11 14.30
N THR A 300 10.01 -6.31 14.02
CA THR A 300 9.00 -6.94 14.89
C THR A 300 9.59 -7.34 16.23
N ALA A 301 10.81 -7.90 16.26
CA ALA A 301 11.50 -8.25 17.50
C ALA A 301 11.86 -7.02 18.34
N GLU A 302 12.30 -5.93 17.70
CA GLU A 302 12.53 -4.64 18.35
C GLU A 302 11.25 -4.09 18.97
N ALA A 303 10.13 -4.09 18.23
CA ALA A 303 8.83 -3.65 18.73
C ALA A 303 8.33 -4.52 19.90
N ALA A 304 8.58 -5.83 19.86
CA ALA A 304 8.25 -6.74 20.96
C ALA A 304 9.15 -6.52 22.20
N GLY A 305 10.42 -6.15 21.99
CA GLY A 305 11.40 -5.93 23.06
C GLY A 305 11.41 -4.52 23.65
N GLU A 306 10.73 -3.56 23.00
CA GLU A 306 10.77 -2.15 23.38
C GLU A 306 10.35 -1.94 24.85
N ALA A 307 11.20 -1.29 25.63
CA ALA A 307 10.94 -1.00 27.04
C ALA A 307 9.92 0.13 27.21
N GLY A 308 9.27 0.17 28.38
CA GLY A 308 8.30 1.21 28.75
C GLY A 308 6.84 0.83 28.47
N PRO A 309 5.90 1.77 28.62
CA PRO A 309 4.48 1.46 28.61
C PRO A 309 4.03 0.94 27.24
N TRP A 310 3.21 -0.10 27.26
CA TRP A 310 2.51 -0.58 26.06
C TRP A 310 1.39 0.41 25.73
N THR A 311 1.61 1.29 24.75
CA THR A 311 0.63 2.32 24.35
C THR A 311 -0.16 1.89 23.13
N ARG A 312 -1.25 2.61 22.81
CA ARG A 312 -2.06 2.31 21.61
C ARG A 312 -1.25 2.44 20.33
N ALA A 313 -0.43 3.49 20.22
CA ALA A 313 0.43 3.71 19.06
C ALA A 313 1.47 2.59 18.89
N ARG A 314 2.07 2.11 19.99
CA ARG A 314 3.00 0.95 19.95
C ARG A 314 2.28 -0.32 19.51
N HIS A 315 1.09 -0.59 20.07
CA HIS A 315 0.28 -1.73 19.66
C HIS A 315 -0.11 -1.65 18.18
N ASP A 316 -0.55 -0.49 17.67
CA ASP A 316 -0.94 -0.33 16.27
C ASP A 316 0.27 -0.56 15.33
N HIS A 317 1.47 -0.10 15.70
CA HIS A 317 2.71 -0.38 14.96
C HIS A 317 3.08 -1.87 15.01
N TYR A 318 3.02 -2.49 16.19
CA TYR A 318 3.29 -3.91 16.39
C TYR A 318 2.34 -4.80 15.58
N ALA A 319 1.03 -4.51 15.63
CA ALA A 319 0.01 -5.20 14.85
C ALA A 319 0.22 -5.03 13.34
N TYR A 320 0.62 -3.83 12.89
CA TYR A 320 0.99 -3.58 11.49
C TYR A 320 2.13 -4.50 11.02
N LEU A 321 3.21 -4.61 11.81
CA LEU A 321 4.33 -5.50 11.48
C LEU A 321 3.88 -6.98 11.47
N HIS A 322 3.12 -7.39 12.46
CA HIS A 322 2.64 -8.78 12.55
C HIS A 322 1.68 -9.18 11.43
N ALA A 323 0.85 -8.27 10.95
CA ALA A 323 -0.02 -8.54 9.79
C ALA A 323 0.80 -8.90 8.54
N HIS A 324 1.96 -8.25 8.34
CA HIS A 324 2.90 -8.61 7.27
C HIS A 324 3.67 -9.89 7.60
N LEU A 325 4.12 -10.06 8.85
CA LEU A 325 4.87 -11.24 9.28
C LEU A 325 4.07 -12.53 9.09
N ALA A 326 2.78 -12.50 9.40
CA ALA A 326 1.88 -13.64 9.22
C ALA A 326 1.71 -14.03 7.74
N ARG A 327 1.75 -13.07 6.81
CA ARG A 327 1.71 -13.34 5.36
C ARG A 327 3.02 -13.92 4.84
N GLU A 328 4.14 -13.48 5.40
CA GLU A 328 5.48 -13.91 5.00
C GLU A 328 5.96 -15.19 5.71
N ARG A 329 5.15 -15.78 6.59
CA ARG A 329 5.53 -16.91 7.43
C ARG A 329 6.07 -18.10 6.64
N SER A 330 5.45 -18.46 5.50
CA SER A 330 5.88 -19.59 4.68
C SER A 330 7.28 -19.40 4.09
N HIS A 331 7.67 -18.15 3.79
CA HIS A 331 8.99 -17.80 3.27
C HIS A 331 10.05 -17.70 4.37
N LEU A 332 9.66 -17.27 5.57
CA LEU A 332 10.55 -17.18 6.74
C LEU A 332 10.87 -18.55 7.35
N GLY A 333 9.95 -19.52 7.19
CA GLY A 333 10.14 -20.91 7.60
C GLY A 333 10.50 -21.08 9.08
N ALA A 334 11.36 -22.07 9.36
CA ALA A 334 11.79 -22.40 10.72
C ALA A 334 12.63 -21.29 11.39
N GLY A 335 13.25 -20.41 10.58
CA GLY A 335 14.05 -19.29 11.08
C GLY A 335 13.25 -18.35 11.98
N LEU A 336 11.94 -18.24 11.78
CA LEU A 336 11.06 -17.42 12.62
C LEU A 336 10.86 -18.00 14.03
N LEU A 337 10.93 -19.33 14.21
CA LEU A 337 10.55 -19.99 15.46
C LEU A 337 11.41 -19.55 16.65
N GLY A 338 12.70 -19.31 16.44
CA GLY A 338 13.63 -18.87 17.47
C GLY A 338 13.70 -17.35 17.67
N ARG A 339 12.97 -16.56 16.88
CA ARG A 339 13.06 -15.09 16.93
C ARG A 339 12.09 -14.54 17.97
N PRO A 340 12.50 -13.61 18.84
CA PRO A 340 11.66 -13.10 19.91
C PRO A 340 10.71 -12.01 19.38
N VAL A 341 9.73 -12.42 18.56
CA VAL A 341 8.81 -11.51 17.87
C VAL A 341 7.50 -11.28 18.61
N LEU A 342 7.25 -11.96 19.73
CA LEU A 342 6.00 -11.86 20.48
C LEU A 342 6.18 -11.05 21.76
N ARG A 343 5.27 -10.12 22.06
CA ARG A 343 5.29 -9.35 23.32
C ARG A 343 4.54 -10.08 24.43
N ASP A 344 5.24 -10.36 25.54
CA ASP A 344 4.66 -10.78 26.81
C ASP A 344 4.32 -9.56 27.67
N LEU A 345 3.03 -9.34 27.93
CA LEU A 345 2.53 -8.28 28.80
C LEU A 345 2.77 -8.56 30.29
N ALA A 346 2.83 -9.83 30.69
CA ALA A 346 2.99 -10.20 32.09
C ALA A 346 4.47 -10.11 32.52
N GLY A 347 5.38 -10.64 31.69
CA GLY A 347 6.82 -10.60 31.91
C GLY A 347 7.55 -9.38 31.32
N GLU A 348 6.83 -8.47 30.66
CA GLU A 348 7.36 -7.29 29.96
C GLU A 348 8.55 -7.56 29.03
N ARG A 349 8.54 -8.71 28.35
CA ARG A 349 9.66 -9.20 27.55
C ARG A 349 9.23 -9.68 26.18
N ALA A 350 10.18 -9.79 25.27
CA ALA A 350 9.98 -10.45 23.99
C ALA A 350 10.13 -11.97 24.13
N LEU A 351 9.29 -12.72 23.40
CA LEU A 351 9.24 -14.17 23.39
C LEU A 351 9.26 -14.70 21.95
N SER A 352 9.84 -15.87 21.78
CA SER A 352 9.83 -16.63 20.53
C SER A 352 8.74 -17.71 20.54
N LEU A 353 8.33 -18.17 19.36
CA LEU A 353 7.38 -19.28 19.25
C LEU A 353 7.95 -20.57 19.86
N ALA A 354 9.25 -20.83 19.70
CA ALA A 354 9.92 -21.99 20.28
C ALA A 354 9.86 -21.97 21.82
N GLN A 355 10.05 -20.80 22.44
CA GLN A 355 9.89 -20.65 23.90
C GLN A 355 8.46 -20.96 24.35
N LEU A 356 7.45 -20.54 23.58
CA LEU A 356 6.04 -20.80 23.91
C LEU A 356 5.67 -22.28 23.73
N GLN A 357 6.17 -22.93 22.67
CA GLN A 357 5.95 -24.37 22.45
C GLN A 357 6.53 -25.21 23.58
N ALA A 358 7.71 -24.85 24.09
CA ALA A 358 8.35 -25.54 25.20
C ALA A 358 7.54 -25.51 26.50
N LEU A 359 6.62 -24.55 26.66
CA LEU A 359 5.75 -24.47 27.83
C LEU A 359 4.61 -25.51 27.81
N ALA A 360 4.26 -26.06 26.65
CA ALA A 360 3.15 -27.03 26.49
C ALA A 360 1.81 -26.59 27.12
N ARG A 361 1.51 -25.28 27.06
CA ARG A 361 0.31 -24.68 27.66
C ARG A 361 -0.47 -23.84 26.63
N PRO A 362 -1.77 -23.58 26.88
CA PRO A 362 -2.53 -22.63 26.08
C PRO A 362 -1.86 -21.25 26.08
N LEU A 363 -1.82 -20.62 24.91
CA LEU A 363 -1.29 -19.28 24.71
C LEU A 363 -2.37 -18.27 25.10
N LEU A 364 -2.13 -17.58 26.21
CA LEU A 364 -3.03 -16.54 26.70
C LEU A 364 -2.76 -15.23 25.97
N TRP A 365 -3.81 -14.46 25.67
CA TRP A 365 -3.69 -13.10 25.16
C TRP A 365 -4.63 -12.15 25.91
N ALA A 366 -4.27 -10.87 25.98
CA ALA A 366 -5.10 -9.85 26.61
C ALA A 366 -5.10 -8.53 25.82
N PRO A 367 -6.27 -7.87 25.67
CA PRO A 367 -6.37 -6.57 24.98
C PRO A 367 -5.69 -5.46 25.77
N LEU A 368 -5.07 -4.52 25.05
CA LEU A 368 -4.42 -3.35 25.63
C LEU A 368 -5.43 -2.49 26.40
N ALA A 369 -6.67 -2.42 25.90
CA ALA A 369 -7.74 -1.63 26.49
C ALA A 369 -8.27 -2.17 27.83
N ALA A 370 -7.75 -3.27 28.35
CA ALA A 370 -8.14 -3.82 29.65
C ALA A 370 -7.56 -2.98 30.81
N ARG A 371 -8.06 -1.76 30.94
CA ARG A 371 -7.78 -0.80 32.02
C ARG A 371 -8.44 -1.19 33.35
N GLU A 372 -9.16 -2.30 33.37
CA GLU A 372 -9.82 -2.79 34.56
C GLU A 372 -8.80 -3.31 35.57
N ALA A 373 -9.00 -2.97 36.84
CA ALA A 373 -8.19 -3.49 37.95
C ALA A 373 -8.15 -5.03 37.96
N ALA A 374 -9.20 -5.68 37.44
CA ALA A 374 -9.27 -7.13 37.28
C ALA A 374 -8.18 -7.66 36.33
N THR A 375 -8.03 -7.11 35.14
CA THR A 375 -7.00 -7.57 34.18
C THR A 375 -5.59 -7.30 34.67
N LYS A 376 -5.35 -6.18 35.36
CA LYS A 376 -4.06 -5.92 36.02
C LYS A 376 -3.72 -7.00 37.06
N ARG A 377 -4.70 -7.43 37.86
CA ARG A 377 -4.51 -8.53 38.83
C ARG A 377 -4.24 -9.86 38.13
N LEU A 378 -4.95 -10.17 37.04
CA LEU A 378 -4.71 -11.38 36.26
C LEU A 378 -3.32 -11.39 35.61
N LEU A 379 -2.88 -10.26 35.06
CA LEU A 379 -1.52 -10.12 34.51
C LEU A 379 -0.46 -10.31 35.59
N ALA A 380 -0.65 -9.72 36.78
CA ALA A 380 0.27 -9.92 37.91
C ALA A 380 0.31 -11.39 38.38
N ALA A 381 -0.85 -12.06 38.43
CA ALA A 381 -0.92 -13.47 38.77
C ALA A 381 -0.24 -14.36 37.71
N ALA A 382 -0.47 -14.07 36.42
CA ALA A 382 0.19 -14.77 35.31
C ALA A 382 1.72 -14.59 35.38
N ALA A 383 2.20 -13.37 35.64
CA ALA A 383 3.61 -13.07 35.84
C ALA A 383 4.22 -13.88 36.99
N GLY A 384 3.56 -13.91 38.15
CA GLY A 384 4.00 -14.69 39.32
C GLY A 384 4.03 -16.19 39.08
N ALA A 385 3.16 -16.70 38.21
CA ALA A 385 3.12 -18.10 37.80
C ALA A 385 3.99 -18.42 36.58
N GLY A 386 4.73 -17.45 36.04
CA GLY A 386 5.55 -17.61 34.84
C GLY A 386 4.74 -17.92 33.57
N VAL A 387 3.45 -17.57 33.54
CA VAL A 387 2.56 -17.76 32.39
C VAL A 387 2.61 -16.53 31.49
N PRO A 388 3.12 -16.64 30.25
CA PRO A 388 3.16 -15.51 29.34
C PRO A 388 1.77 -15.12 28.86
N VAL A 389 1.54 -13.82 28.72
CA VAL A 389 0.28 -13.27 28.19
C VAL A 389 0.60 -12.36 27.02
N LEU A 390 0.19 -12.76 25.81
CA LEU A 390 0.48 -12.00 24.61
C LEU A 390 -0.29 -10.70 24.52
N ALA A 391 0.39 -9.67 24.01
CA ALA A 391 -0.24 -8.42 23.60
C ALA A 391 -1.01 -8.61 22.28
N ALA A 392 -2.35 -8.63 22.36
CA ALA A 392 -3.21 -8.72 21.17
C ALA A 392 -4.60 -8.15 21.46
N GLU A 393 -5.24 -7.57 20.44
CA GLU A 393 -6.66 -7.20 20.42
C GLU A 393 -7.48 -8.25 19.65
N ALA A 394 -8.81 -8.16 19.72
CA ALA A 394 -9.68 -9.08 18.96
C ALA A 394 -9.43 -9.05 17.44
N GLY A 395 -9.00 -7.89 16.90
CA GLY A 395 -8.63 -7.74 15.49
C GLY A 395 -7.33 -8.45 15.10
N ASP A 396 -6.50 -8.82 16.08
CA ASP A 396 -5.20 -9.45 15.86
C ASP A 396 -5.28 -10.97 15.76
N LEU A 397 -6.42 -11.56 16.16
CA LEU A 397 -6.61 -13.00 16.21
C LEU A 397 -6.42 -13.67 14.84
N GLU A 398 -6.70 -12.96 13.75
CA GLU A 398 -6.47 -13.49 12.40
C GLU A 398 -4.98 -13.72 12.13
N TRP A 399 -4.14 -12.70 12.32
CA TRP A 399 -2.70 -12.86 12.07
C TRP A 399 -2.05 -13.74 13.14
N LEU A 400 -2.51 -13.68 14.39
CA LEU A 400 -1.99 -14.50 15.48
C LEU A 400 -2.30 -15.98 15.25
N GLY A 401 -3.51 -16.30 14.80
CA GLY A 401 -3.91 -17.64 14.39
C GLY A 401 -3.01 -18.19 13.28
N ARG A 402 -2.77 -17.40 12.22
CA ARG A 402 -1.83 -17.77 11.14
C ARG A 402 -0.39 -17.92 11.63
N LEU A 403 0.03 -17.16 12.64
CA LEU A 403 1.37 -17.23 13.21
C LEU A 403 1.61 -18.46 14.09
N VAL A 404 0.56 -18.99 14.73
CA VAL A 404 0.64 -20.21 15.56
C VAL A 404 0.15 -21.47 14.85
N GLU A 405 -0.38 -21.35 13.63
CA GLU A 405 -0.80 -22.50 12.82
C GLU A 405 0.33 -23.55 12.71
N GLY A 406 0.00 -24.82 12.88
CA GLY A 406 0.99 -25.92 12.86
C GLY A 406 1.93 -26.01 14.08
N THR A 407 1.83 -25.11 15.07
CA THR A 407 2.69 -25.17 16.28
C THR A 407 2.15 -26.06 17.38
N GLY A 408 0.86 -26.44 17.31
CA GLY A 408 0.14 -27.16 18.37
C GLY A 408 -0.37 -26.27 19.52
N LEU A 409 -0.07 -24.97 19.50
CA LEU A 409 -0.54 -24.02 20.50
C LEU A 409 -2.03 -23.69 20.32
N THR A 410 -2.78 -23.65 21.42
CA THR A 410 -4.17 -23.18 21.44
C THR A 410 -4.24 -21.75 21.97
N LEU A 411 -5.02 -20.88 21.31
CA LEU A 411 -5.20 -19.49 21.72
C LEU A 411 -6.42 -19.35 22.65
N ALA A 412 -6.24 -18.69 23.79
CA ALA A 412 -7.33 -18.35 24.71
C ALA A 412 -7.20 -16.90 25.20
N GLU A 413 -8.32 -16.19 25.29
CA GLU A 413 -8.37 -14.88 25.95
C GLU A 413 -8.10 -15.08 27.46
N LEU A 414 -7.27 -14.24 28.08
CA LEU A 414 -6.82 -14.38 29.48
C LEU A 414 -7.97 -14.71 30.45
N GLY A 415 -9.09 -13.99 30.38
CA GLY A 415 -10.24 -14.23 31.26
C GLY A 415 -10.88 -15.62 31.09
N ARG A 416 -10.96 -16.12 29.85
CA ARG A 416 -11.49 -17.46 29.55
C ARG A 416 -10.45 -18.56 29.79
N GLY A 417 -9.19 -18.28 29.48
CA GLY A 417 -8.07 -19.20 29.65
C GLY A 417 -7.81 -19.51 31.12
N CYS A 418 -7.92 -18.52 32.01
CA CYS A 418 -7.83 -18.75 33.46
C CYS A 418 -8.93 -19.70 33.96
N ALA A 419 -10.15 -19.64 33.40
CA ALA A 419 -11.21 -20.58 33.73
C ALA A 419 -10.90 -22.01 33.23
N LEU A 420 -10.36 -22.14 32.01
CA LEU A 420 -9.97 -23.44 31.43
C LEU A 420 -8.80 -24.11 32.16
N ILE A 421 -7.82 -23.34 32.65
CA ILE A 421 -6.73 -23.87 33.49
C ILE A 421 -7.27 -24.38 34.83
N GLY A 422 -8.33 -23.74 35.36
CA GLY A 422 -9.02 -24.19 36.56
C GLY A 422 -9.74 -25.55 36.44
N GLU A 423 -10.07 -25.98 35.22
CA GLU A 423 -10.78 -27.25 34.97
C GLU A 423 -9.85 -28.45 34.72
N ALA A 424 -8.54 -28.23 34.59
CA ALA A 424 -7.54 -29.31 34.58
C ALA A 424 -7.39 -29.86 36.02
N ALA A 425 -8.25 -30.82 36.37
CA ALA A 425 -8.37 -31.40 37.70
C ALA A 425 -7.03 -31.97 38.22
N GLY A 426 -6.32 -31.16 39.01
CA GLY A 426 -5.03 -31.47 39.63
C GLY A 426 -4.17 -30.23 39.92
N GLU A 427 -4.20 -29.22 39.05
CA GLU A 427 -3.36 -28.01 39.19
C GLU A 427 -3.96 -26.94 40.12
N ALA A 428 -5.30 -26.85 40.21
CA ALA A 428 -5.96 -25.86 41.07
C ALA A 428 -5.60 -26.04 42.56
N GLU A 429 -5.42 -27.29 43.00
CA GLU A 429 -5.02 -27.62 44.36
C GLU A 429 -3.53 -27.29 44.61
N ALA A 430 -2.68 -27.48 43.59
CA ALA A 430 -1.25 -27.13 43.64
C ALA A 430 -1.02 -25.61 43.63
N LEU A 431 -1.82 -24.87 42.85
CA LEU A 431 -1.82 -23.41 42.84
C LEU A 431 -2.35 -22.85 44.17
N ARG A 432 -3.45 -23.41 44.69
CA ARG A 432 -3.96 -23.08 46.03
C ARG A 432 -2.87 -23.24 47.08
N ALA A 433 -2.21 -24.40 47.11
CA ALA A 433 -1.15 -24.69 48.07
C ALA A 433 0.04 -23.73 47.94
N SER A 434 0.44 -23.37 46.72
CA SER A 434 1.55 -22.44 46.48
C SER A 434 1.22 -21.00 46.94
N VAL A 435 0.00 -20.54 46.70
CA VAL A 435 -0.45 -19.20 47.13
C VAL A 435 -0.64 -19.15 48.65
N GLU A 436 -1.21 -20.19 49.27
CA GLU A 436 -1.31 -20.30 50.73
C GLU A 436 0.10 -20.27 51.36
N ALA A 437 1.07 -21.01 50.81
CA ALA A 437 2.44 -21.02 51.31
C ALA A 437 3.12 -19.64 51.22
N GLY A 438 2.93 -18.90 50.12
CA GLY A 438 3.47 -17.54 49.97
C GLY A 438 2.86 -16.54 50.96
N LEU A 439 1.54 -16.60 51.18
CA LEU A 439 0.84 -15.72 52.12
C LEU A 439 1.20 -16.02 53.57
N VAL A 440 1.36 -17.29 53.93
CA VAL A 440 1.86 -17.71 55.24
C VAL A 440 3.31 -17.25 55.45
N GLY A 441 4.17 -17.37 54.43
CA GLY A 441 5.53 -16.82 54.47
C GLY A 441 5.58 -15.30 54.67
N ALA A 442 4.54 -14.58 54.24
CA ALA A 442 4.37 -13.14 54.44
C ALA A 442 3.63 -12.78 55.76
N GLY A 443 3.37 -13.74 56.64
CA GLY A 443 2.74 -13.53 57.95
C GLY A 443 1.20 -13.45 57.93
N ALA A 444 0.56 -13.76 56.80
CA ALA A 444 -0.89 -13.79 56.71
C ALA A 444 -1.43 -15.20 57.01
N GLN A 445 -2.41 -15.29 57.91
CA GLN A 445 -3.18 -16.53 58.10
C GLN A 445 -4.38 -16.54 57.16
N VAL A 446 -4.28 -17.30 56.07
CA VAL A 446 -5.33 -17.39 55.06
C VAL A 446 -5.54 -18.85 54.66
N ARG A 447 -6.80 -19.24 54.47
CA ARG A 447 -7.19 -20.53 53.88
C ARG A 447 -8.03 -20.23 52.64
N LEU A 448 -7.50 -20.57 51.49
CA LEU A 448 -8.17 -20.43 50.21
C LEU A 448 -9.05 -21.66 49.99
N CYS A 449 -10.19 -21.47 49.34
CA CYS A 449 -11.04 -22.56 48.89
C CYS A 449 -11.10 -22.51 47.36
N VAL A 450 -10.84 -23.64 46.69
CA VAL A 450 -11.13 -23.75 45.26
C VAL A 450 -12.63 -23.92 45.10
N GLY A 451 -13.32 -22.88 44.63
CA GLY A 451 -14.74 -22.97 44.33
C GLY A 451 -14.95 -23.75 43.03
N THR A 452 -15.63 -24.90 43.10
CA THR A 452 -16.22 -25.53 41.92
C THR A 452 -17.44 -24.70 41.55
N GLY A 453 -17.29 -23.75 40.63
CA GLY A 453 -18.36 -22.84 40.28
C GLY A 453 -19.54 -23.55 39.60
N GLU A 454 -20.55 -23.94 40.36
CA GLU A 454 -21.93 -23.92 39.87
C GLU A 454 -22.48 -22.51 40.17
N ALA A 455 -22.86 -21.79 39.12
CA ALA A 455 -23.33 -20.42 39.22
C ALA A 455 -24.67 -20.35 39.97
N GLY A 456 -24.65 -19.94 41.23
CA GLY A 456 -25.87 -19.68 41.98
C GLY A 456 -25.69 -19.62 43.49
N ASP A 457 -24.97 -18.62 43.98
CA ASP A 457 -25.33 -17.79 45.15
C ASP A 457 -24.08 -17.12 45.74
N ALA A 458 -24.17 -15.80 45.91
CA ALA A 458 -23.10 -15.01 46.50
C ALA A 458 -22.93 -15.36 48.00
N PRO A 459 -21.69 -15.55 48.50
CA PRO A 459 -21.48 -15.77 49.92
C PRO A 459 -21.80 -14.48 50.69
N ARG A 460 -22.81 -14.56 51.58
CA ARG A 460 -23.07 -13.49 52.56
C ARG A 460 -21.97 -13.53 53.63
N GLY A 461 -20.93 -12.74 53.44
CA GLY A 461 -19.90 -12.51 54.46
C GLY A 461 -20.38 -11.52 55.51
N GLY A 462 -20.84 -12.03 56.65
CA GLY A 462 -20.99 -11.24 57.88
C GLY A 462 -19.70 -11.29 58.69
N TRP A 463 -19.08 -10.13 58.92
CA TRP A 463 -18.00 -9.99 59.91
C TRP A 463 -18.62 -10.03 61.31
N GLY A 464 -18.26 -11.05 62.09
CA GLY A 464 -18.64 -11.18 63.50
C GLY A 464 -17.41 -11.53 64.33
N SER A 465 -16.85 -10.53 65.00
CA SER A 465 -15.90 -10.69 66.10
C SER A 465 -16.62 -11.33 67.30
N SER A 466 -16.21 -12.52 67.74
CA SER A 466 -16.74 -13.13 68.97
C SER A 466 -15.74 -12.97 70.12
N SER A 467 -16.13 -12.14 71.09
CA SER A 467 -15.68 -12.23 72.47
C SER A 467 -16.92 -12.48 73.36
N ASP A 468 -16.80 -13.51 74.19
CA ASP A 468 -17.53 -13.80 75.44
C ASP A 468 -19.02 -14.22 75.51
N ALA A 469 -19.17 -15.37 76.17
CA ALA A 469 -20.08 -15.75 77.26
C ALA A 469 -21.61 -15.60 77.15
N GLY A 470 -22.30 -16.74 77.38
CA GLY A 470 -23.45 -16.79 78.30
C GLY A 470 -24.83 -17.21 77.77
N ARG A 471 -25.22 -18.45 78.13
CA ARG A 471 -26.54 -18.90 78.65
C ARG A 471 -27.87 -18.72 77.84
N ARG A 472 -28.59 -19.85 77.83
CA ARG A 472 -30.07 -20.10 77.83
C ARG A 472 -30.85 -19.98 76.50
N GLY A 473 -31.28 -21.13 75.99
CA GLY A 473 -32.66 -21.66 76.18
C GLY A 473 -33.79 -21.25 75.23
N CYS A 474 -34.36 -22.27 74.56
CA CYS A 474 -35.78 -22.44 74.13
C CYS A 474 -36.37 -21.45 73.10
N TRP A 475 -37.41 -21.74 72.31
CA TRP A 475 -38.15 -22.90 71.76
C TRP A 475 -39.07 -22.26 70.70
N CYS A 476 -39.41 -23.01 69.64
CA CYS A 476 -40.77 -23.15 69.06
C CYS A 476 -40.83 -23.37 67.54
N ARG A 477 -41.54 -24.47 67.25
CA ARG A 477 -42.03 -25.08 66.00
C ARG A 477 -43.02 -24.23 65.19
N GLY A 478 -43.17 -24.63 63.93
CA GLY A 478 -44.44 -24.76 63.19
C GLY A 478 -44.28 -24.34 61.72
N GLN A 479 -44.81 -24.98 60.68
CA GLN A 479 -45.60 -26.19 60.43
C GLN A 479 -45.50 -26.42 58.89
N VAL A 480 -45.26 -27.65 58.40
CA VAL A 480 -46.20 -28.53 57.63
C VAL A 480 -46.80 -27.87 56.36
N SER A 481 -46.58 -28.38 55.13
CA SER A 481 -47.40 -29.43 54.48
C SER A 481 -46.85 -29.73 53.07
N ARG A 482 -46.56 -31.00 52.71
CA ARG A 482 -47.33 -31.93 51.80
C ARG A 482 -47.23 -31.63 50.28
N TRP A 483 -47.14 -32.54 49.32
CA TRP A 483 -47.22 -34.03 49.16
C TRP A 483 -46.65 -34.38 47.75
N GLN A 484 -45.85 -35.45 47.55
CA GLN A 484 -46.20 -36.77 46.96
C GLN A 484 -46.79 -36.74 45.52
N ARG A 485 -46.48 -37.60 44.54
CA ARG A 485 -45.87 -38.97 44.46
C ARG A 485 -45.72 -39.36 42.96
N ARG A 486 -44.74 -40.23 42.64
CA ARG A 486 -44.76 -41.49 41.80
C ARG A 486 -45.47 -41.52 40.42
N ALA A 487 -45.15 -42.36 39.43
CA ALA A 487 -44.13 -43.37 39.12
C ALA A 487 -44.41 -43.95 37.70
N GLY A 488 -43.40 -44.57 37.06
CA GLY A 488 -43.52 -45.68 36.07
C GLY A 488 -43.96 -45.29 34.65
N GLY A 489 -43.56 -45.93 33.55
CA GLY A 489 -42.73 -47.12 33.32
C GLY A 489 -43.01 -47.72 31.93
N ARG A 490 -41.92 -48.07 31.21
CA ARG A 490 -41.72 -49.14 30.20
C ARG A 490 -42.46 -49.18 28.82
N ARG A 491 -41.66 -49.76 27.89
CA ARG A 491 -41.91 -50.51 26.62
C ARG A 491 -41.90 -49.66 25.34
N ARG A 492 -40.91 -49.78 24.44
CA ARG A 492 -40.43 -50.86 23.51
C ARG A 492 -41.26 -51.02 22.22
N CYS A 493 -40.51 -50.89 21.12
CA CYS A 493 -40.59 -51.58 19.83
C CYS A 493 -41.69 -51.21 18.83
N GLY A 494 -41.24 -50.76 17.64
CA GLY A 494 -41.36 -51.62 16.46
C GLY A 494 -41.94 -50.98 15.19
N SER A 495 -41.13 -51.01 14.13
CA SER A 495 -41.55 -51.18 12.70
C SER A 495 -42.37 -50.02 12.07
N THR A 496 -42.37 -49.71 10.78
CA THR A 496 -42.01 -50.46 9.56
C THR A 496 -41.83 -49.48 8.39
N ARG A 497 -41.24 -50.00 7.32
CA ARG A 497 -40.91 -49.42 6.01
C ARG A 497 -42.11 -48.89 5.18
N ALA A 498 -41.70 -48.21 4.09
CA ALA A 498 -42.34 -48.12 2.76
C ALA A 498 -43.43 -47.03 2.65
N SER A 499 -43.57 -46.24 1.57
CA SER A 499 -43.04 -46.33 0.21
C SER A 499 -43.45 -45.11 -0.63
N ARG A 500 -42.77 -44.95 -1.78
CA ARG A 500 -43.25 -44.47 -3.08
C ARG A 500 -43.45 -42.96 -3.33
N CYS A 501 -42.58 -42.49 -4.22
CA CYS A 501 -42.85 -41.74 -5.46
C CYS A 501 -44.21 -41.03 -5.59
N CYS A 502 -44.16 -39.71 -5.77
CA CYS A 502 -44.95 -39.05 -6.80
C CYS A 502 -44.26 -37.76 -7.27
N ALA A 503 -44.01 -37.69 -8.57
CA ALA A 503 -43.59 -36.50 -9.27
C ALA A 503 -44.75 -35.49 -9.37
N ARG A 504 -44.49 -34.20 -9.12
CA ARG A 504 -45.07 -33.06 -9.88
C ARG A 504 -44.61 -31.70 -9.34
N ARG A 505 -43.96 -30.95 -10.24
CA ARG A 505 -44.01 -29.50 -10.46
C ARG A 505 -44.51 -28.62 -9.29
N ARG A 506 -43.60 -27.81 -8.72
CA ARG A 506 -43.86 -26.46 -8.19
C ARG A 506 -42.67 -25.59 -8.60
N ARG A 507 -42.88 -24.63 -9.50
CA ARG A 507 -43.14 -23.20 -9.23
C ARG A 507 -42.12 -22.59 -8.27
N ALA A 508 -41.43 -21.59 -8.82
CA ALA A 508 -40.47 -20.72 -8.17
C ALA A 508 -40.96 -20.23 -6.80
N THR A 509 -40.19 -20.57 -5.77
CA THR A 509 -40.17 -19.88 -4.49
C THR A 509 -38.87 -19.10 -4.41
N ARG A 510 -39.00 -17.77 -4.31
CA ARG A 510 -37.94 -16.85 -3.88
C ARG A 510 -37.24 -17.40 -2.63
N PRO A 511 -35.90 -17.46 -2.57
CA PRO A 511 -35.20 -17.50 -1.30
C PRO A 511 -35.23 -16.11 -0.67
N SER A 512 -35.58 -16.14 0.59
CA SER A 512 -35.48 -15.08 1.59
C SER A 512 -34.13 -14.38 1.59
N ARG A 513 -34.19 -13.09 1.92
CA ARG A 513 -33.06 -12.22 2.27
C ARG A 513 -32.21 -12.89 3.36
N GLU A 514 -31.08 -13.45 2.98
CA GLU A 514 -29.92 -13.57 3.86
C GLU A 514 -28.95 -12.42 3.52
N ARG A 515 -28.66 -11.62 4.53
CA ARG A 515 -27.65 -10.56 4.49
C ARG A 515 -26.28 -11.21 4.71
N PRO A 516 -25.29 -11.01 3.83
CA PRO A 516 -23.89 -11.05 4.25
C PRO A 516 -23.48 -9.62 4.61
N ALA A 517 -23.43 -9.35 5.92
CA ALA A 517 -22.57 -8.29 6.45
C ALA A 517 -21.10 -8.69 6.21
N ALA A 518 -20.23 -7.68 6.06
CA ALA A 518 -18.79 -7.77 5.81
C ALA A 518 -18.35 -8.03 4.36
N ARG A 519 -18.67 -7.10 3.45
CA ARG A 519 -17.75 -6.74 2.35
C ARG A 519 -17.12 -5.40 2.68
N TRP A 520 -15.82 -5.44 2.94
CA TRP A 520 -15.00 -4.33 3.39
C TRP A 520 -14.89 -3.18 2.38
N ARG A 521 -14.81 -1.98 2.94
CA ARG A 521 -14.53 -0.69 2.30
C ARG A 521 -13.06 -0.61 1.86
N TRP A 522 -12.73 -0.99 0.63
CA TRP A 522 -11.42 -0.65 0.04
C TRP A 522 -11.48 -0.19 -1.42
N ARG A 523 -12.63 -0.32 -2.10
CA ARG A 523 -12.83 0.23 -3.47
C ARG A 523 -12.92 1.76 -3.52
N SER A 524 -13.07 2.42 -2.38
CA SER A 524 -13.10 3.89 -2.29
C SER A 524 -11.71 4.52 -2.20
N ALA A 525 -10.64 3.79 -1.87
CA ALA A 525 -9.36 4.40 -1.49
C ALA A 525 -8.65 5.18 -2.62
N ARG A 526 -8.76 4.76 -3.90
CA ARG A 526 -8.09 5.43 -5.03
C ARG A 526 -8.73 6.79 -5.37
N SER A 527 -10.06 6.84 -5.45
CA SER A 527 -10.82 8.10 -5.60
C SER A 527 -10.74 8.97 -4.33
N TRP A 528 -10.71 8.36 -3.14
CA TRP A 528 -10.59 9.08 -1.88
C TRP A 528 -9.19 9.64 -1.64
N TRP A 529 -8.12 9.02 -2.17
CA TRP A 529 -6.75 9.55 -2.11
C TRP A 529 -6.56 10.78 -3.01
N MET A 530 -7.07 10.76 -4.25
CA MET A 530 -7.12 11.96 -5.12
C MET A 530 -8.02 13.07 -4.53
N LEU A 531 -9.20 12.72 -3.98
CA LEU A 531 -10.13 13.68 -3.37
C LEU A 531 -9.62 14.26 -2.03
N ARG A 532 -8.88 13.48 -1.24
CA ARG A 532 -8.28 13.93 0.03
C ARG A 532 -7.09 14.87 -0.22
N ARG A 533 -6.26 14.64 -1.25
CA ARG A 533 -5.24 15.61 -1.67
C ARG A 533 -5.83 16.87 -2.29
N ARG A 534 -6.89 16.78 -3.11
CA ARG A 534 -7.66 17.94 -3.60
C ARG A 534 -8.22 18.81 -2.46
N SER A 535 -8.68 18.19 -1.36
CA SER A 535 -9.25 18.91 -0.22
C SER A 535 -8.20 19.43 0.78
N GLU A 536 -7.05 18.79 0.91
CA GLU A 536 -5.91 19.33 1.67
C GLU A 536 -5.22 20.50 0.94
N TRP A 537 -5.16 20.47 -0.40
CA TRP A 537 -4.66 21.59 -1.21
C TRP A 537 -5.61 22.80 -1.17
N ARG A 538 -6.93 22.61 -1.33
CA ARG A 538 -7.92 23.70 -1.18
C ARG A 538 -7.89 24.39 0.19
N ARG A 539 -7.50 23.67 1.26
CA ARG A 539 -7.30 24.25 2.61
C ARG A 539 -5.97 25.00 2.78
N ARG A 540 -4.95 24.65 2.00
CA ARG A 540 -3.66 25.37 1.98
C ARG A 540 -3.72 26.63 1.11
N SER A 541 -4.46 26.60 -0.01
CA SER A 541 -4.64 27.77 -0.88
C SER A 541 -5.48 28.87 -0.22
N THR A 542 -6.58 28.52 0.45
CA THR A 542 -7.40 29.48 1.24
C THR A 542 -6.65 30.11 2.43
N ARG A 543 -5.63 29.44 2.97
CA ARG A 543 -4.76 30.01 4.01
C ARG A 543 -3.69 30.96 3.47
N ARG A 544 -3.30 30.86 2.19
CA ARG A 544 -2.33 31.78 1.57
C ARG A 544 -3.00 33.04 1.01
N SER A 545 -4.24 32.97 0.55
CA SER A 545 -4.99 34.15 0.08
C SER A 545 -5.51 35.05 1.21
N GLY A 546 -5.61 34.54 2.45
CA GLY A 546 -5.97 35.35 3.63
C GLY A 546 -4.82 36.14 4.27
N ALA A 547 -3.58 35.98 3.79
CA ALA A 547 -2.39 36.59 4.42
C ALA A 547 -1.74 37.73 3.59
N ARG A 548 -2.40 38.20 2.52
CA ARG A 548 -1.91 39.31 1.66
C ARG A 548 -2.92 40.46 1.54
N GLY A 549 -3.66 40.75 2.60
CA GLY A 549 -4.67 41.80 2.59
C GLY A 549 -4.73 42.56 3.91
N GLU A 550 -3.59 43.04 4.41
CA GLU A 550 -3.53 44.07 5.46
C GLU A 550 -2.09 44.62 5.50
N GLY A 551 -1.84 45.69 4.76
CA GLY A 551 -0.54 46.36 4.73
C GLY A 551 -0.38 47.36 3.59
N GLY A 552 -0.89 48.58 3.79
CA GLY A 552 -0.36 49.78 3.15
C GLY A 552 -1.30 50.49 2.16
N SER A 553 -1.87 51.60 2.66
CA SER A 553 -2.11 52.90 1.98
C SER A 553 -2.88 52.95 0.66
#